data_AF-A1UD74-F1
#
_entry.id   AF-A1UD74-F1
#
_cell.length_a   1.000
_cell.length_b   1.000
_cell.length_c   1.000
_cell.angle_alpha   90.00
_cell.angle_beta   90.00
_cell.angle_gamma   90.00
#
_symmetry.space_group_name_H-M   'P 1'
#
loop_
_entity.id
_entity.type
_entity.pdbx_description
1 polymer ?
#
loop_
_entity_poly.entity_id
_entity_poly.type
_entity_poly.pdbx_seq_one_letter_code
_entity_poly.pdbx_strand_id
1 'polypeptide(L)'
;MALSATLHCLTGCAIGEIAGLIIGTALGLGNLATIGLAVALAFLFGYALSTLPLLKAGLALGTALSVVLAADTLSILTMEVVDNLVMAVIPGAMNAGLVNPVFWLGMMIALAAAFLAAYPVNRHLLRRGKGHALTNEYHHGATDPSGVRRFIPSLGAGALAATIIAFMLGGLVVSIAAELGESDIGSHAQAVSGAVPQG
;
A
#
# COMPACT_ATOMS: atom_id res chain seq x y z
N MET A 1 0.72 -19.46 -2.07
CA MET A 1 0.11 -18.76 -3.22
C MET A 1 -0.79 -17.60 -2.78
N ALA A 2 -1.93 -17.82 -2.13
CA ALA A 2 -2.85 -16.75 -1.72
C ALA A 2 -2.20 -15.63 -0.89
N LEU A 3 -1.44 -16.00 0.15
CA LEU A 3 -0.72 -15.04 1.01
C LEU A 3 0.24 -14.14 0.21
N SER A 4 0.98 -14.73 -0.72
CA SER A 4 1.93 -14.00 -1.57
C SER A 4 1.21 -13.03 -2.49
N ALA A 5 0.13 -13.47 -3.14
CA ALA A 5 -0.70 -12.61 -3.99
C ALA A 5 -1.28 -11.44 -3.20
N THR A 6 -1.90 -11.70 -2.04
CA THR A 6 -2.45 -10.66 -1.18
C THR A 6 -1.38 -9.64 -0.75
N LEU A 7 -0.16 -10.06 -0.40
CA LEU A 7 0.90 -9.12 -0.01
C LEU A 7 1.44 -8.29 -1.18
N HIS A 8 1.50 -8.83 -2.40
CA HIS A 8 1.88 -8.05 -3.58
C HIS A 8 0.83 -6.99 -3.91
N CYS A 9 -0.45 -7.35 -3.87
CA CYS A 9 -1.55 -6.40 -4.04
C CYS A 9 -1.54 -5.33 -2.94
N LEU A 10 -1.42 -5.75 -1.68
CA LEU A 10 -1.39 -4.85 -0.52
C LEU A 10 -0.24 -3.83 -0.60
N THR A 11 0.94 -4.28 -1.07
CA THR A 11 2.09 -3.37 -1.27
C THR A 11 1.77 -2.33 -2.33
N GLY A 12 1.12 -2.73 -3.42
CA GLY A 12 0.68 -1.80 -4.47
C GLY A 12 -0.38 -0.81 -3.99
N CYS A 13 -1.37 -1.28 -3.22
CA CYS A 13 -2.38 -0.43 -2.57
C CYS A 13 -1.72 0.62 -1.68
N ALA A 14 -0.87 0.20 -0.74
CA ALA A 14 -0.18 1.11 0.17
C ALA A 14 0.64 2.18 -0.57
N ILE A 15 1.36 1.80 -1.64
CA ILE A 15 2.11 2.76 -2.46
C ILE A 15 1.16 3.74 -3.16
N GLY A 16 0.07 3.24 -3.75
CA GLY A 16 -0.91 4.05 -4.45
C GLY A 16 -1.62 5.05 -3.55
N GLU A 17 -2.02 4.64 -2.36
CA GLU A 17 -2.68 5.49 -1.37
C GLU A 17 -1.76 6.62 -0.89
N ILE A 18 -0.53 6.28 -0.49
CA ILE A 18 0.43 7.28 0.00
C ILE A 18 0.84 8.22 -1.13
N ALA A 19 1.12 7.71 -2.33
CA ALA A 19 1.45 8.55 -3.48
C ALA A 19 0.28 9.44 -3.89
N GLY A 20 -0.94 8.90 -3.90
CA GLY A 20 -2.16 9.64 -4.19
C GLY A 20 -2.41 10.75 -3.19
N LEU A 21 -2.17 10.50 -1.91
CA LEU A 21 -2.25 11.53 -0.87
C LEU A 21 -1.19 12.62 -1.05
N ILE A 22 0.06 12.26 -1.34
CA ILE A 22 1.15 13.22 -1.60
C ILE A 22 0.79 14.11 -2.78
N ILE A 23 0.38 13.51 -3.90
CA ILE A 23 0.04 14.24 -5.13
C ILE A 23 -1.21 15.08 -4.91
N GLY A 24 -2.25 14.52 -4.29
CA GLY A 24 -3.50 15.23 -4.02
C GLY A 24 -3.29 16.42 -3.11
N THR A 25 -2.46 16.28 -2.07
CA THR A 25 -2.09 17.38 -1.17
C THR A 25 -1.28 18.45 -1.91
N ALA A 26 -0.30 18.05 -2.72
CA ALA A 26 0.53 18.98 -3.49
C ALA A 26 -0.29 19.79 -4.51
N LEU A 27 -1.38 19.21 -5.04
CA LEU A 27 -2.30 19.86 -5.96
C LEU A 27 -3.46 20.59 -5.26
N GLY A 28 -3.55 20.52 -3.93
CA GLY A 28 -4.64 21.14 -3.15
C GLY A 28 -6.01 20.51 -3.40
N LEU A 29 -6.06 19.21 -3.75
CA LEU A 29 -7.30 18.48 -3.99
C LEU A 29 -8.06 18.25 -2.68
N GLY A 30 -9.40 18.32 -2.74
CA GLY A 30 -10.25 17.91 -1.63
C GLY A 30 -10.28 16.38 -1.46
N ASN A 31 -10.73 15.91 -0.30
CA ASN A 31 -10.66 14.50 0.12
C ASN A 31 -11.20 13.52 -0.93
N LEU A 32 -12.35 13.79 -1.55
CA LEU A 32 -12.94 12.89 -2.56
C LEU A 32 -12.08 12.76 -3.83
N ALA A 33 -11.48 13.87 -4.30
CA ALA A 33 -10.62 13.85 -5.46
C ALA A 33 -9.29 13.13 -5.15
N THR A 34 -8.75 13.34 -3.95
CA THR A 34 -7.56 12.64 -3.46
C THR A 34 -7.80 11.13 -3.32
N ILE A 35 -8.96 10.72 -2.78
CA ILE A 35 -9.36 9.30 -2.70
C ILE A 35 -9.44 8.70 -4.11
N GLY A 36 -10.11 9.37 -5.05
CA GLY A 36 -10.20 8.88 -6.43
C GLY A 36 -8.83 8.70 -7.09
N LEU A 37 -7.90 9.63 -6.84
CA LEU A 37 -6.51 9.54 -7.32
C LEU A 37 -5.74 8.39 -6.65
N ALA A 38 -5.85 8.26 -5.33
CA ALA A 38 -5.25 7.19 -4.54
C ALA A 38 -5.71 5.82 -5.04
N VAL A 39 -7.02 5.61 -5.20
CA VAL A 39 -7.59 4.37 -5.73
C VAL A 39 -7.05 4.07 -7.13
N ALA A 40 -7.00 5.07 -8.02
CA ALA A 40 -6.49 4.88 -9.38
C ALA A 40 -5.00 4.45 -9.37
N LEU A 41 -4.18 5.06 -8.51
CA LEU A 41 -2.77 4.70 -8.36
C LEU A 41 -2.60 3.33 -7.67
N ALA A 42 -3.47 2.98 -6.72
CA ALA A 42 -3.47 1.68 -6.06
C ALA A 42 -3.72 0.54 -7.04
N PHE A 43 -4.70 0.70 -7.94
CA PHE A 43 -4.91 -0.24 -9.05
C PHE A 43 -3.68 -0.33 -9.96
N LEU A 44 -3.09 0.81 -10.34
CA LEU A 44 -1.92 0.86 -11.19
C LEU A 44 -0.73 0.11 -10.58
N PHE A 45 -0.35 0.44 -9.34
CA PHE A 45 0.78 -0.17 -8.64
C PHE A 45 0.50 -1.62 -8.23
N GLY A 46 -0.72 -1.94 -7.81
CA GLY A 46 -1.16 -3.30 -7.48
C GLY A 46 -1.02 -4.25 -8.68
N TYR A 47 -1.47 -3.83 -9.86
CA TYR A 47 -1.28 -4.60 -11.09
C TYR A 47 0.17 -4.67 -11.52
N ALA A 48 0.92 -3.56 -11.46
CA ALA A 48 2.32 -3.54 -11.85
C ALA A 48 3.16 -4.52 -11.00
N LEU A 49 3.03 -4.45 -9.67
CA LEU A 49 3.77 -5.31 -8.73
C LEU A 49 3.38 -6.78 -8.86
N SER A 50 2.10 -7.07 -9.13
CA SER A 50 1.64 -8.46 -9.30
C SER A 50 2.03 -9.04 -10.68
N THR A 51 2.18 -8.20 -11.71
CA THR A 51 2.57 -8.61 -13.07
C THR A 51 4.08 -8.85 -13.21
N LEU A 52 4.92 -8.11 -12.48
CA LEU A 52 6.38 -8.20 -12.57
C LEU A 52 6.95 -9.62 -12.35
N PRO A 53 6.55 -10.39 -11.32
CA PRO A 53 7.01 -11.76 -11.12
C PRO A 53 6.62 -12.71 -12.26
N LEU A 54 5.43 -12.52 -12.84
CA LEU A 54 4.91 -13.35 -13.95
C LEU A 54 5.72 -13.10 -15.23
N LEU A 55 6.05 -11.84 -15.51
CA LEU A 55 6.95 -11.49 -16.62
C LEU A 55 8.33 -12.10 -16.44
N LYS A 56 8.87 -12.05 -15.22
CA LYS A 56 10.16 -12.68 -14.89
C LYS A 56 10.11 -14.19 -15.16
N ALA A 57 8.99 -14.84 -14.85
CA ALA A 57 8.77 -16.27 -15.03
C ALA A 57 8.57 -16.73 -16.48
N GLY A 58 8.61 -15.85 -17.48
CA GLY A 58 8.52 -16.27 -18.89
C GLY A 58 7.27 -15.79 -19.63
N LEU A 59 6.23 -15.36 -18.91
CA LEU A 59 4.94 -15.06 -19.52
C LEU A 59 4.99 -13.83 -20.45
N ALA A 60 4.25 -13.91 -21.56
CA ALA A 60 4.00 -12.76 -22.42
C ALA A 60 3.19 -11.70 -21.67
N LEU A 61 3.47 -10.43 -21.94
CA LEU A 61 2.88 -9.29 -21.21
C LEU A 61 1.34 -9.30 -21.22
N GLY A 62 0.71 -9.59 -22.37
CA GLY A 62 -0.75 -9.66 -22.47
C GLY A 62 -1.36 -10.79 -21.63
N THR A 63 -0.70 -11.96 -21.58
CA THR A 63 -1.14 -13.10 -20.76
C THR A 63 -0.96 -12.80 -19.28
N ALA A 64 0.19 -12.25 -18.89
CA ALA A 64 0.47 -11.88 -17.50
C ALA A 64 -0.54 -10.84 -17.00
N LEU A 65 -0.82 -9.81 -17.81
CA LEU A 65 -1.77 -8.76 -17.47
C LEU A 65 -3.21 -9.30 -17.38
N SER A 66 -3.64 -10.15 -18.32
CA SER A 66 -4.98 -10.78 -18.26
C SER A 66 -5.13 -11.67 -17.02
N VAL A 67 -4.07 -12.40 -16.66
CA VAL A 67 -4.04 -13.24 -15.46
C VAL A 67 -4.17 -12.40 -14.19
N VAL A 68 -3.41 -11.31 -14.09
CA VAL A 68 -3.42 -10.39 -12.95
C VAL A 68 -4.75 -9.64 -12.86
N LEU A 69 -5.26 -9.12 -13.96
CA LEU A 69 -6.58 -8.47 -13.98
C LEU A 69 -7.68 -9.42 -13.50
N ALA A 70 -7.71 -10.66 -13.98
CA ALA A 70 -8.72 -11.63 -13.57
C ALA A 70 -8.57 -12.05 -12.09
N ALA A 71 -7.35 -12.07 -11.56
CA ALA A 71 -7.07 -12.53 -10.20
C ALA A 71 -7.19 -11.42 -9.15
N ASP A 72 -6.76 -10.21 -9.48
CA ASP A 72 -6.45 -9.18 -8.48
C ASP A 72 -7.45 -8.01 -8.50
N THR A 73 -8.28 -7.85 -9.54
CA THR A 73 -9.29 -6.76 -9.59
C THR A 73 -10.21 -6.79 -8.38
N LEU A 74 -10.77 -7.97 -8.06
CA LEU A 74 -11.68 -8.11 -6.92
C LEU A 74 -10.94 -8.00 -5.58
N SER A 75 -9.67 -8.44 -5.52
CA SER A 75 -8.81 -8.27 -4.35
C SER A 75 -8.58 -6.80 -4.05
N ILE A 76 -8.11 -6.04 -5.04
CA ILE A 76 -7.78 -4.63 -4.91
C ILE A 76 -9.06 -3.86 -4.56
N LEU A 77 -10.16 -4.09 -5.27
CA LEU A 77 -11.44 -3.44 -4.96
C LEU A 77 -11.87 -3.69 -3.50
N THR A 78 -11.70 -4.92 -3.01
CA THR A 78 -12.00 -5.25 -1.61
C THR A 78 -11.08 -4.49 -0.65
N MET A 79 -9.78 -4.42 -0.95
CA MET A 79 -8.81 -3.68 -0.15
C MET A 79 -9.16 -2.19 -0.10
N GLU A 80 -9.36 -1.54 -1.25
CA GLU A 80 -9.66 -0.11 -1.34
C GLU A 80 -10.96 0.27 -0.60
N VAL A 81 -11.99 -0.56 -0.71
CA VAL A 81 -13.27 -0.32 -0.02
C VAL A 81 -13.08 -0.41 1.49
N VAL A 82 -12.36 -1.44 1.97
CA VAL A 82 -12.13 -1.63 3.39
C VAL A 82 -11.19 -0.57 3.95
N ASP A 83 -10.13 -0.21 3.22
CA ASP A 83 -9.15 0.79 3.63
C ASP A 83 -9.82 2.16 3.82
N ASN A 84 -10.51 2.66 2.79
CA ASN A 84 -11.23 3.92 2.85
C ASN A 84 -12.35 3.91 3.91
N LEU A 85 -13.03 2.78 4.12
CA LEU A 85 -14.03 2.65 5.18
C LEU A 85 -13.40 2.78 6.57
N VAL A 86 -12.27 2.11 6.81
CA VAL A 86 -11.55 2.20 8.08
C VAL A 86 -11.06 3.63 8.31
N MET A 87 -10.44 4.24 7.30
CA MET A 87 -9.97 5.63 7.38
C MET A 87 -11.11 6.62 7.62
N ALA A 88 -12.30 6.38 7.06
CA ALA A 88 -13.49 7.20 7.30
C ALA A 88 -14.06 7.04 8.72
N VAL A 89 -13.93 5.85 9.32
CA VAL A 89 -14.42 5.56 10.68
C VAL A 89 -13.47 6.11 11.75
N ILE A 90 -12.16 6.14 11.49
CA ILE A 90 -11.17 6.66 12.45
C ILE A 90 -11.29 8.20 12.50
N PRO A 91 -11.68 8.79 13.65
CA PRO A 91 -11.87 10.23 13.75
C PRO A 91 -10.59 10.99 13.41
N GLY A 92 -10.70 11.95 12.49
CA GLY A 92 -9.58 12.79 12.08
C GLY A 92 -8.60 12.17 11.10
N ALA A 93 -8.64 10.85 10.83
CA ALA A 93 -7.68 10.20 9.93
C ALA A 93 -7.78 10.71 8.48
N MET A 94 -8.99 10.94 7.97
CA MET A 94 -9.20 11.50 6.63
C MET A 94 -8.66 12.92 6.43
N ASN A 95 -8.48 13.68 7.51
CA ASN A 95 -7.97 15.04 7.48
C ASN A 95 -6.53 15.13 8.00
N ALA A 96 -5.95 14.01 8.42
CA ALA A 96 -4.59 13.94 8.94
C ALA A 96 -3.61 13.91 7.76
N GLY A 97 -2.69 14.89 7.73
CA GLY A 97 -1.59 14.91 6.76
C GLY A 97 -0.50 13.89 7.09
N LEU A 98 0.45 13.69 6.17
CA LEU A 98 1.56 12.72 6.33
C LEU A 98 2.45 12.98 7.55
N VAL A 99 2.47 14.19 8.10
CA VAL A 99 3.27 14.54 9.29
C VAL A 99 2.50 14.31 10.60
N ASN A 100 1.27 13.77 10.54
CA ASN A 100 0.43 13.53 11.71
C ASN A 100 0.43 12.04 12.09
N PRO A 101 0.66 11.67 13.37
CA PRO A 101 0.65 10.27 13.79
C PRO A 101 -0.68 9.54 13.58
N VAL A 102 -1.81 10.26 13.62
CA VAL A 102 -3.15 9.70 13.39
C VAL A 102 -3.26 9.12 11.98
N PHE A 103 -2.62 9.75 10.99
CA PHE A 103 -2.57 9.23 9.63
C PHE A 103 -1.89 7.85 9.61
N TRP A 104 -0.69 7.74 10.16
CA TRP A 104 0.10 6.51 10.11
C TRP A 104 -0.53 5.37 10.91
N LEU A 105 -1.06 5.67 12.11
CA LEU A 105 -1.79 4.68 12.90
C LEU A 105 -3.06 4.22 12.19
N GLY A 106 -3.81 5.16 11.61
CA GLY A 106 -4.99 4.85 10.81
C GLY A 106 -4.65 3.93 9.64
N MET A 107 -3.60 4.28 8.89
CA MET A 107 -3.13 3.49 7.74
C MET A 107 -2.68 2.08 8.13
N MET A 108 -1.97 1.91 9.25
CA MET A 108 -1.60 0.57 9.73
C MET A 108 -2.83 -0.30 10.03
N ILE A 109 -3.86 0.29 10.65
CA ILE A 109 -5.12 -0.40 10.97
C ILE A 109 -5.88 -0.72 9.68
N ALA A 110 -5.95 0.23 8.75
CA ALA A 110 -6.66 0.12 7.49
C ALA A 110 -6.04 -0.97 6.59
N LEU A 111 -4.72 -0.98 6.41
CA LEU A 111 -4.01 -2.05 5.69
C LEU A 111 -4.19 -3.43 6.34
N ALA A 112 -4.16 -3.51 7.67
CA ALA A 112 -4.37 -4.78 8.37
C ALA A 112 -5.79 -5.31 8.12
N ALA A 113 -6.79 -4.45 8.21
CA ALA A 113 -8.18 -4.80 7.92
C ALA A 113 -8.39 -5.18 6.45
N ALA A 114 -7.82 -4.41 5.52
CA ALA A 114 -7.86 -4.67 4.08
C ALA A 114 -7.23 -6.02 3.74
N PHE A 115 -6.06 -6.33 4.34
CA PHE A 115 -5.42 -7.63 4.17
C PHE A 115 -6.30 -8.78 4.68
N LEU A 116 -6.90 -8.65 5.86
CA LEU A 116 -7.77 -9.68 6.44
C LEU A 116 -9.04 -9.89 5.60
N ALA A 117 -9.58 -8.83 5.00
CA ALA A 117 -10.74 -8.90 4.12
C ALA A 117 -10.41 -9.49 2.73
N ALA A 118 -9.26 -9.15 2.16
CA ALA A 118 -8.87 -9.59 0.83
C ALA A 118 -8.22 -10.98 0.80
N TYR A 119 -7.63 -11.45 1.90
CA TYR A 119 -7.10 -12.81 2.00
C TYR A 119 -8.11 -13.91 1.65
N PRO A 120 -9.34 -13.96 2.21
CA PRO A 120 -10.34 -14.96 1.84
C PRO A 120 -10.81 -14.81 0.39
N VAL A 121 -10.88 -13.57 -0.13
CA VAL A 121 -11.19 -13.30 -1.54
C VAL A 121 -10.15 -13.95 -2.45
N ASN A 122 -8.85 -13.71 -2.20
CA ASN A 122 -7.76 -14.29 -2.99
C ASN A 122 -7.70 -15.80 -2.89
N ARG A 123 -7.95 -16.33 -1.68
CA ARG A 123 -8.04 -17.77 -1.47
C ARG A 123 -9.18 -18.39 -2.29
N HIS A 124 -10.32 -17.72 -2.36
CA HIS A 124 -11.49 -18.19 -3.11
C HIS A 124 -11.28 -18.09 -4.62
N LEU A 125 -10.72 -16.98 -5.11
CA LEU A 125 -10.40 -16.78 -6.52
C LEU A 125 -9.39 -17.81 -7.03
N LEU A 126 -8.35 -18.11 -6.25
CA LEU A 126 -7.39 -19.16 -6.60
C LEU A 126 -8.03 -20.56 -6.63
N ARG A 127 -8.98 -20.82 -5.73
CA ARG A 127 -9.75 -22.08 -5.70
C ARG A 127 -10.71 -22.22 -6.88
N ARG A 128 -11.39 -21.14 -7.28
CA ARG A 128 -12.35 -21.16 -8.40
C ARG A 128 -11.69 -21.04 -9.78
N GLY A 129 -10.55 -20.38 -9.87
CA GLY A 129 -9.95 -20.02 -11.14
C GLY A 129 -8.94 -21.02 -11.70
N LYS A 130 -8.15 -21.73 -10.89
CA LYS A 130 -6.89 -22.31 -11.41
C LYS A 130 -6.29 -23.53 -10.69
N GLY A 131 -7.05 -24.29 -9.90
CA GLY A 131 -6.55 -25.55 -9.31
C GLY A 131 -6.09 -26.60 -10.34
N HIS A 132 -6.62 -26.55 -11.57
CA HIS A 132 -6.32 -27.52 -12.64
C HIS A 132 -5.51 -26.93 -13.83
N ALA A 133 -5.41 -25.60 -13.96
CA ALA A 133 -4.63 -24.93 -15.02
C ALA A 133 -3.22 -24.51 -14.57
N LEU A 134 -3.05 -24.09 -13.30
CA LEU A 134 -1.73 -23.74 -12.75
C LEU A 134 -0.87 -24.98 -12.42
N THR A 135 -1.43 -26.19 -12.34
CA THR A 135 -0.65 -27.39 -11.99
C THR A 135 -0.03 -28.07 -13.20
N ASN A 136 -0.58 -27.93 -14.41
CA ASN A 136 -0.01 -28.58 -15.60
C ASN A 136 1.05 -27.73 -16.33
N GLU A 137 1.04 -26.40 -16.23
CA GLU A 137 1.98 -25.54 -16.99
C GLU A 137 3.29 -25.20 -16.24
N TYR A 138 3.34 -25.35 -14.92
CA TYR A 138 4.51 -24.93 -14.13
C TYR A 138 5.60 -26.00 -13.99
N HIS A 139 5.40 -27.19 -14.55
CA HIS A 139 6.40 -28.26 -14.53
C HIS A 139 7.31 -28.30 -15.77
N HIS A 140 7.08 -27.48 -16.81
CA HIS A 140 7.81 -27.59 -18.09
C HIS A 140 8.53 -26.32 -18.59
N GLY A 141 8.63 -25.26 -17.76
CA GLY A 141 9.12 -23.95 -18.23
C GLY A 141 10.24 -23.31 -17.40
N ALA A 142 11.04 -24.08 -16.66
CA ALA A 142 12.23 -23.53 -15.98
C ALA A 142 13.36 -23.27 -17.00
N THR A 143 13.16 -22.31 -17.91
CA THR A 143 14.26 -21.71 -18.65
C THR A 143 15.01 -20.77 -17.71
N ASP A 144 16.32 -20.95 -17.61
CA ASP A 144 17.24 -20.07 -16.88
C ASP A 144 16.99 -18.58 -17.24
N PRO A 145 16.85 -17.67 -16.28
CA PRO A 145 16.54 -16.27 -16.55
C PRO A 145 17.69 -15.59 -17.30
N SER A 146 17.54 -15.40 -18.62
CA SER A 146 18.50 -14.69 -19.46
C SER A 146 18.11 -13.20 -19.66
N GLY A 147 19.11 -12.32 -19.75
CA GLY A 147 18.95 -10.89 -20.05
C GLY A 147 18.52 -10.00 -18.86
N VAL A 148 17.75 -8.94 -19.13
CA VAL A 148 17.28 -7.92 -18.15
C VAL A 148 16.52 -8.54 -16.97
N ARG A 149 15.95 -9.74 -17.16
CA ARG A 149 15.14 -10.47 -16.16
C ARG A 149 15.92 -10.89 -14.91
N ARG A 150 17.26 -10.96 -14.96
CA ARG A 150 18.11 -11.20 -13.79
C ARG A 150 18.05 -10.08 -12.74
N PHE A 151 17.77 -8.85 -13.19
CA PHE A 151 17.73 -7.67 -12.32
C PHE A 151 16.40 -7.50 -11.59
N ILE A 152 15.37 -8.26 -11.92
CA ILE A 152 14.08 -8.20 -11.24
C ILE A 152 14.21 -8.97 -9.92
N PRO A 153 14.18 -8.34 -8.73
CA PRO A 153 14.30 -9.04 -7.47
C PRO A 153 13.11 -10.00 -7.25
N SER A 154 13.36 -11.20 -6.73
CA SER A 154 12.30 -12.08 -6.25
C SER A 154 11.87 -11.60 -4.86
N LEU A 155 10.87 -10.73 -4.80
CA LEU A 155 10.34 -10.24 -3.54
C LEU A 155 9.49 -11.36 -2.91
N GLY A 156 10.08 -12.05 -1.93
CA GLY A 156 9.32 -13.01 -1.13
C GLY A 156 8.23 -12.30 -0.34
N ALA A 157 7.15 -13.03 -0.03
CA ALA A 157 6.07 -12.53 0.83
C ALA A 157 6.58 -11.89 2.14
N GLY A 158 7.58 -12.52 2.78
CA GLY A 158 8.19 -11.97 3.99
C GLY A 158 8.95 -10.66 3.76
N ALA A 159 9.60 -10.49 2.60
CA ALA A 159 10.30 -9.25 2.26
C ALA A 159 9.31 -8.10 2.06
N LEU A 160 8.21 -8.33 1.34
CA LEU A 160 7.15 -7.32 1.16
C LEU A 160 6.53 -6.91 2.49
N ALA A 161 6.20 -7.88 3.34
CA ALA A 161 5.65 -7.59 4.68
C ALA A 161 6.65 -6.75 5.51
N ALA A 162 7.93 -7.13 5.52
CA ALA A 162 8.96 -6.38 6.24
C ALA A 162 9.12 -4.96 5.68
N THR A 163 9.07 -4.78 4.37
CA THR A 163 9.14 -3.45 3.73
C THR A 163 7.95 -2.58 4.11
N ILE A 164 6.72 -3.11 4.05
CA ILE A 164 5.53 -2.36 4.49
C ILE A 164 5.67 -1.96 5.95
N ILE A 165 5.98 -2.91 6.84
CA ILE A 165 6.10 -2.65 8.28
C ILE A 165 7.18 -1.59 8.56
N ALA A 166 8.37 -1.74 7.98
CA ALA A 166 9.47 -0.80 8.16
C ALA A 166 9.10 0.60 7.66
N PHE A 167 8.43 0.70 6.51
CA PHE A 167 7.98 1.97 5.97
C PHE A 167 6.95 2.65 6.86
N MET A 168 5.93 1.92 7.32
CA MET A 168 4.88 2.46 8.20
C MET A 168 5.45 2.91 9.54
N LEU A 169 6.34 2.12 10.14
CA LEU A 169 7.01 2.48 11.39
C LEU A 169 7.91 3.71 11.20
N GLY A 170 8.65 3.80 10.09
CA GLY A 170 9.46 4.96 9.77
C GLY A 170 8.61 6.24 9.67
N GLY A 171 7.50 6.18 8.95
CA GLY A 171 6.55 7.29 8.84
C GLY A 171 5.97 7.72 10.18
N LEU A 172 5.53 6.75 11.00
CA LEU A 172 5.03 7.01 12.34
C LEU A 172 6.09 7.68 13.23
N VAL A 173 7.32 7.17 13.24
CA VAL A 173 8.42 7.75 14.02
C VAL A 173 8.71 9.19 13.60
N VAL A 174 8.75 9.47 12.30
CA VAL A 174 8.95 10.84 11.78
C VAL A 174 7.81 11.77 12.19
N SER A 175 6.56 11.30 12.14
CA SER A 175 5.40 12.12 12.54
C SER A 175 5.40 12.45 14.04
N ILE A 176 5.75 11.48 14.90
CA ILE A 176 5.87 11.71 16.35
C ILE A 176 7.00 12.69 16.65
N ALA A 177 8.14 12.55 15.96
CA ALA A 177 9.26 13.47 16.14
C ALA A 177 8.90 14.91 15.75
N ALA A 178 8.11 15.11 14.70
CA ALA A 178 7.63 16.42 14.30
C ALA A 178 6.73 17.08 15.37
N GLU A 179 5.75 16.33 15.89
CA GLU A 179 4.83 16.81 16.92
C GLU A 179 5.56 17.19 18.23
N LEU A 180 6.55 16.37 18.64
CA LEU A 180 7.39 16.67 19.79
C LEU A 180 8.22 17.95 19.59
N GLY A 181 8.76 18.17 18.37
CA GLY A 181 9.50 19.39 18.05
C GLY A 181 8.64 20.66 18.13
N GLU A 182 7.39 20.61 17.67
CA GLU A 182 6.46 21.74 17.77
C GLU A 182 6.10 22.06 19.23
N SER A 183 5.95 21.02 20.07
CA SER A 183 5.64 21.20 21.49
C SER A 183 6.76 21.92 22.27
N ASP A 184 8.02 21.62 21.92
CA ASP A 184 9.20 22.23 22.54
C ASP A 184 9.34 23.71 22.14
N ILE A 185 9.14 24.02 20.86
CA ILE A 185 9.12 25.41 20.36
C ILE A 185 8.01 26.22 21.03
N GLY A 186 6.81 25.65 21.21
CA GLY A 186 5.69 26.31 21.87
C GLY A 186 5.96 26.62 23.35
N SER A 187 6.59 25.69 24.07
CA SER A 187 7.02 25.87 25.46
C SER A 187 8.04 27.00 25.59
N HIS A 188 9.04 27.03 24.71
CA HIS A 188 10.05 28.09 24.67
C HIS A 188 9.46 29.47 24.31
N ALA A 189 8.54 29.53 23.35
CA ALA A 189 7.87 30.78 22.98
C ALA A 189 7.04 31.36 24.14
N GLN A 190 6.28 30.52 24.87
CA GLN A 190 5.52 30.95 26.04
C GLN A 190 6.43 31.39 27.20
N ALA A 191 7.55 30.71 27.44
CA ALA A 191 8.53 31.10 28.45
C ALA A 191 9.15 32.47 28.16
N VAL A 192 9.42 32.80 26.89
CA VAL A 192 9.94 34.11 26.47
C VAL A 192 8.88 35.20 26.58
N SER A 193 7.63 34.94 26.17
CA SER A 193 6.54 35.93 26.28
C SER A 193 6.12 36.22 27.73
N GLY A 194 6.25 35.26 28.64
CA GLY A 194 6.01 35.46 30.07
C GLY A 194 7.10 36.26 30.79
N ALA A 195 8.28 36.42 30.18
CA ALA A 195 9.41 37.14 30.74
C ALA A 195 9.51 38.61 30.28
N VAL A 196 8.65 39.05 29.34
CA VAL A 196 8.56 40.46 28.93
C VAL A 196 7.67 41.20 29.92
N PRO A 197 8.19 42.14 30.74
CA PRO A 197 7.35 42.94 31.61
C PRO A 197 6.45 43.82 30.74
N GLN A 198 5.13 43.77 30.97
CA GLN A 198 4.22 44.76 30.41
C GLN A 198 4.48 46.09 31.12
N GLY A 199 5.38 46.89 30.53
CA GLY A 199 5.67 48.26 30.94
C GLY A 199 4.62 49.25 30.45
#